data_AF-A0A968JHY5-F1
#
_entry.id   AF-A0A968JHY5-F1
#
_cell.length_a   1.000
_cell.length_b   1.000
_cell.length_c   1.000
_cell.angle_alpha   90.00
_cell.angle_beta   90.00
_cell.angle_gamma   90.00
#
_symmetry.space_group_name_H-M   'P 1'
#
loop_
_entity.id
_entity.type
_entity.pdbx_description
1 polymer ?
#
loop_
_entity_poly.entity_id
_entity_poly.type
_entity_poly.pdbx_seq_one_letter_code
_entity_poly.pdbx_strand_id
1 'polypeptide(L)'
;MKIAETLFIGQSIQHFDSLPSTNDYLVEQLKSAALAEGTLVFADHQFAGKGQAGNRWESAPSQNIAMSILLMPRFLLATHQFYLNMVSALAVKSAISSFVPHTTITQVKWPNDILLDGKKVCGILIQNTLSGNQILSSVVGIGVNVNQIQFDSSLTNATSMSIQSQQTFDIEAVVNVICQQLEHYYLQLKMGKQHELKSTYFASLYRFETWAWYKKTRRQVNHF
;
A
#
# COMPACT_ATOMS: atom_id res chain seq x y z
N MET A 1 3.62 7.71 20.34
CA MET A 1 2.63 7.30 19.33
C MET A 1 2.25 5.85 19.60
N LYS A 2 0.98 5.54 19.93
CA LYS A 2 0.46 4.18 19.96
C LYS A 2 -0.58 4.11 18.85
N ILE A 3 -0.14 3.62 17.69
CA ILE A 3 -0.85 3.77 16.41
C ILE A 3 -1.96 2.71 16.30
N ALA A 4 -1.70 1.45 16.64
CA ALA A 4 -2.62 0.39 16.22
C ALA A 4 -3.21 -0.43 17.38
N GLU A 5 -4.54 -0.57 17.40
CA GLU A 5 -5.25 -1.63 18.14
C GLU A 5 -5.19 -2.94 17.35
N THR A 6 -3.98 -3.46 17.17
CA THR A 6 -3.67 -4.67 16.40
C THR A 6 -2.94 -5.68 17.28
N LEU A 7 -2.90 -6.93 16.83
CA LEU A 7 -2.16 -8.00 17.49
C LEU A 7 -0.63 -7.86 17.32
N PHE A 8 -0.17 -7.40 16.14
CA PHE A 8 1.27 -7.23 15.86
C PHE A 8 1.61 -6.09 14.89
N ILE A 9 0.78 -5.76 13.89
CA ILE A 9 1.12 -4.71 12.92
C ILE A 9 1.09 -3.33 13.56
N GLY A 10 2.22 -2.63 13.60
CA GLY A 10 2.32 -1.31 14.24
C GLY A 10 2.46 -1.36 15.76
N GLN A 11 2.74 -2.53 16.36
CA GLN A 11 3.12 -2.63 17.78
C GLN A 11 4.57 -2.19 18.03
N SER A 12 5.43 -2.23 17.00
CA SER A 12 6.77 -1.66 17.00
C SER A 12 6.85 -0.60 15.90
N ILE A 13 7.09 0.65 16.29
CA ILE A 13 7.05 1.80 15.38
C ILE A 13 8.38 2.52 15.43
N GLN A 14 8.93 2.81 14.25
CA GLN A 14 10.08 3.68 14.07
C GLN A 14 9.62 4.88 13.23
N HIS A 15 9.54 6.04 13.86
CA HIS A 15 9.08 7.28 13.23
C HIS A 15 10.26 8.22 12.99
N PHE A 16 10.28 8.85 11.82
CA PHE A 16 11.32 9.77 11.38
C PHE A 16 10.70 11.03 10.79
N ASP A 17 11.30 12.18 11.07
CA ASP A 17 10.91 13.43 10.41
C ASP A 17 11.18 13.36 8.89
N SER A 18 12.27 12.70 8.49
CA SER A 18 12.66 12.61 7.09
C SER A 18 13.51 11.37 6.80
N LEU A 19 13.21 10.68 5.70
CA LEU A 19 13.99 9.54 5.19
C LEU A 19 14.10 9.57 3.66
N PRO A 20 15.14 8.98 3.06
CA PRO A 20 15.17 8.78 1.62
C PRO A 20 14.03 7.87 1.16
N SER A 21 13.88 6.72 1.82
CA SER A 21 12.88 5.70 1.50
C SER A 21 12.63 4.83 2.73
N THR A 22 11.38 4.76 3.19
CA THR A 22 10.97 3.87 4.30
C THR A 22 11.18 2.39 3.95
N ASN A 23 10.99 2.03 2.67
CA ASN A 23 11.23 0.68 2.16
C ASN A 23 12.70 0.30 2.26
N ASP A 24 13.57 1.16 1.71
CA ASP A 24 15.01 0.87 1.69
C ASP A 24 15.58 0.83 3.11
N TYR A 25 15.11 1.73 3.99
CA TYR A 25 15.47 1.73 5.40
C TYR A 25 15.12 0.38 6.06
N LEU A 26 13.88 -0.10 5.89
CA LEU A 26 13.44 -1.33 6.54
C LEU A 26 14.14 -2.57 5.93
N VAL A 27 14.38 -2.59 4.62
CA VAL A 27 15.17 -3.64 3.95
C VAL A 27 16.61 -3.67 4.45
N GLU A 28 17.23 -2.50 4.69
CA GLU A 28 18.60 -2.43 5.20
C GLU A 28 18.69 -2.89 6.66
N GLN A 29 17.76 -2.47 7.51
CA GLN A 29 17.70 -2.91 8.92
C GLN A 29 17.57 -4.43 9.05
N LEU A 30 16.82 -5.07 8.15
CA LEU A 30 16.67 -6.53 8.13
C LEU A 30 17.99 -7.29 7.87
N LYS A 31 19.03 -6.64 7.35
CA LYS A 31 20.34 -7.27 7.14
C LYS A 31 21.16 -7.34 8.42
N SER A 32 20.93 -6.42 9.35
CA SER A 32 21.77 -6.22 10.54
C SER A 32 21.08 -6.55 11.86
N ALA A 33 19.75 -6.63 11.88
CA ALA A 33 18.98 -6.93 13.08
C ALA A 33 17.77 -7.84 12.80
N ALA A 34 17.40 -8.64 13.82
CA ALA A 34 16.13 -9.33 13.83
C ALA A 34 15.02 -8.35 14.24
N LEU A 35 14.09 -8.08 13.33
CA LEU A 35 12.91 -7.24 13.59
C LEU A 35 11.67 -8.11 13.79
N ALA A 36 10.74 -7.62 14.62
CA ALA A 36 9.47 -8.29 14.84
C ALA A 36 8.57 -8.18 13.61
N GLU A 37 7.80 -9.22 13.33
CA GLU A 37 6.72 -9.12 12.33
C GLU A 37 5.75 -8.01 12.76
N GLY A 38 5.34 -7.17 11.80
CA GLY A 38 4.51 -6.00 12.06
C GLY A 38 5.27 -4.73 12.38
N THR A 39 6.61 -4.73 12.44
CA THR A 39 7.38 -3.47 12.56
C THR A 39 6.99 -2.49 11.47
N LEU A 40 6.60 -1.29 11.89
CA LEU A 40 6.19 -0.17 11.06
C LEU A 40 7.30 0.89 11.05
N VAL A 41 7.72 1.30 9.86
CA VAL A 41 8.54 2.49 9.64
C VAL A 41 7.64 3.55 9.03
N PHE A 42 7.60 4.74 9.64
CA PHE A 42 6.81 5.87 9.19
C PHE A 42 7.72 7.10 9.06
N ALA A 43 7.56 7.87 7.98
CA ALA A 43 8.30 9.10 7.78
C ALA A 43 7.37 10.26 7.41
N ASP A 44 7.54 11.42 8.06
CA ASP A 44 6.76 12.62 7.73
C ASP A 44 7.12 13.16 6.34
N HIS A 45 8.35 12.93 5.90
CA HIS A 45 8.80 13.27 4.56
C HIS A 45 9.70 12.19 3.97
N GLN A 46 9.36 11.73 2.76
CA GLN A 46 10.16 10.79 2.00
C GLN A 46 10.69 11.46 0.71
N PHE A 47 11.97 11.84 0.71
CA PHE A 47 12.54 12.67 -0.37
C PHE A 47 13.13 11.89 -1.56
N ALA A 48 13.23 10.56 -1.46
CA ALA A 48 13.67 9.68 -2.55
C ALA A 48 12.75 8.47 -2.69
N GLY A 49 11.44 8.70 -2.53
CA GLY A 49 10.41 7.67 -2.59
C GLY A 49 10.43 6.87 -3.88
N LYS A 50 10.29 5.55 -3.77
CA LYS A 50 10.32 4.62 -4.90
C LYS A 50 8.92 4.11 -5.21
N GLY A 51 8.61 4.03 -6.50
CA GLY A 51 7.46 3.32 -7.05
C GLY A 51 7.89 2.08 -7.84
N GLN A 52 6.91 1.36 -8.39
CA GLN A 52 7.19 0.23 -9.27
C GLN A 52 7.83 0.68 -10.59
N ALA A 53 8.59 -0.23 -11.22
CA ALA A 53 9.22 -0.04 -12.52
C ALA A 53 10.13 1.21 -12.62
N GLY A 54 10.74 1.61 -11.51
CA GLY A 54 11.66 2.76 -11.45
C GLY A 54 10.97 4.12 -11.36
N ASN A 55 9.64 4.16 -11.26
CA ASN A 55 8.92 5.41 -10.98
C ASN A 55 9.31 5.97 -9.61
N ARG A 56 9.16 7.28 -9.43
CA ARG A 56 9.34 7.94 -8.13
C ARG A 56 8.00 8.15 -7.46
N TRP A 57 8.01 8.10 -6.13
CA TRP A 57 6.89 8.53 -5.30
C TRP A 57 7.23 9.90 -4.73
N GLU A 58 6.42 10.90 -5.08
CA GLU A 58 6.59 12.28 -4.63
C GLU A 58 5.55 12.59 -3.56
N SER A 59 5.99 13.21 -2.47
CA SER A 59 5.12 13.58 -1.34
C SER A 59 5.60 14.88 -0.72
N ALA A 60 4.68 15.83 -0.54
CA ALA A 60 4.94 17.00 0.29
C ALA A 60 5.15 16.59 1.77
N PRO A 61 6.06 17.26 2.50
CA PRO A 61 6.30 17.01 3.92
C PRO A 61 5.02 17.12 4.77
N SER A 62 4.83 16.17 5.68
CA SER A 62 3.76 16.15 6.70
C SER A 62 2.33 16.21 6.15
N GLN A 63 2.13 15.97 4.84
CA GLN A 63 0.80 15.97 4.20
C GLN A 63 0.34 14.58 3.77
N ASN A 64 1.24 13.60 3.76
CA ASN A 64 1.01 12.30 3.14
C ASN A 64 1.55 11.19 4.02
N ILE A 65 1.08 9.98 3.78
CA ILE A 65 1.64 8.79 4.41
C ILE A 65 2.78 8.28 3.53
N ALA A 66 3.95 8.16 4.13
CA ALA A 66 5.04 7.33 3.63
C ALA A 66 5.39 6.32 4.72
N MET A 67 4.99 5.07 4.52
CA MET A 67 5.24 4.01 5.50
C MET A 67 5.67 2.70 4.87
N SER A 68 6.34 1.87 5.65
CA SER A 68 6.70 0.50 5.29
C SER A 68 6.44 -0.45 6.45
N ILE A 69 5.84 -1.59 6.16
CA ILE A 69 5.50 -2.62 7.16
C ILE A 69 6.24 -3.91 6.83
N LEU A 70 6.84 -4.52 7.85
CA LEU A 70 7.46 -5.83 7.76
C LEU A 70 6.44 -6.94 7.99
N LEU A 71 6.28 -7.84 7.01
CA LEU A 71 5.56 -9.10 7.15
C LEU A 71 6.53 -10.29 7.03
N MET A 72 6.22 -11.39 7.73
CA MET A 72 7.03 -12.62 7.71
C MET A 72 6.20 -13.82 7.22
N PRO A 73 5.73 -13.83 5.95
CA PRO A 73 4.78 -14.80 5.43
C PRO A 73 5.42 -16.15 5.06
N ARG A 74 6.14 -16.76 6.00
CA ARG A 74 6.85 -18.04 5.79
C ARG A 74 5.93 -19.20 5.43
N PHE A 75 4.62 -19.05 5.66
CA PHE A 75 3.59 -19.99 5.23
C PHE A 75 3.27 -19.91 3.73
N LEU A 76 3.73 -18.87 3.02
CA LEU A 76 3.36 -18.59 1.63
C LEU A 76 4.48 -19.01 0.67
N LEU A 77 4.09 -19.78 -0.35
CA LEU A 77 4.97 -20.12 -1.47
C LEU A 77 5.30 -18.87 -2.29
N ALA A 78 6.53 -18.80 -2.82
CA ALA A 78 7.00 -17.71 -3.66
C ALA A 78 6.13 -17.53 -4.92
N THR A 79 5.61 -18.63 -5.49
CA THR A 79 4.66 -18.62 -6.62
C THR A 79 3.33 -17.94 -6.28
N HIS A 80 3.00 -17.83 -4.99
CA HIS A 80 1.77 -17.23 -4.47
C HIS A 80 1.99 -15.81 -3.93
N GLN A 81 3.15 -15.19 -4.17
CA GLN A 81 3.48 -13.83 -3.68
C GLN A 81 2.46 -12.75 -4.08
N PHE A 82 1.70 -12.95 -5.15
CA PHE A 82 0.69 -11.98 -5.57
C PHE A 82 -0.44 -11.81 -4.55
N TYR A 83 -0.70 -12.78 -3.67
CA TYR A 83 -1.65 -12.60 -2.58
C TYR A 83 -1.23 -11.48 -1.62
N LEU A 84 0.07 -11.21 -1.45
CA LEU A 84 0.54 -10.05 -0.66
C LEU A 84 0.14 -8.73 -1.29
N ASN A 85 0.13 -8.65 -2.64
CA ASN A 85 -0.39 -7.47 -3.35
C ASN A 85 -1.89 -7.34 -3.14
N MET A 86 -2.63 -8.44 -3.25
CA MET A 86 -4.09 -8.44 -3.04
C MET A 86 -4.48 -7.95 -1.65
N VAL A 87 -3.92 -8.55 -0.59
CA VAL A 87 -4.26 -8.17 0.80
C VAL A 87 -3.85 -6.74 1.11
N SER A 88 -2.70 -6.27 0.59
CA SER A 88 -2.26 -4.89 0.81
C SER A 88 -3.17 -3.89 0.10
N ALA A 89 -3.55 -4.17 -1.15
CA ALA A 89 -4.46 -3.31 -1.90
C ALA A 89 -5.86 -3.28 -1.28
N LEU A 90 -6.39 -4.44 -0.86
CA LEU A 90 -7.67 -4.53 -0.16
C LEU A 90 -7.65 -3.78 1.16
N ALA A 91 -6.56 -3.89 1.93
CA ALA A 91 -6.39 -3.19 3.19
C ALA A 91 -6.42 -1.67 3.02
N VAL A 92 -5.60 -1.13 2.11
CA VAL A 92 -5.53 0.31 1.89
C VAL A 92 -6.82 0.84 1.27
N LYS A 93 -7.43 0.11 0.32
CA LYS A 93 -8.74 0.45 -0.23
C LYS A 93 -9.80 0.53 0.86
N SER A 94 -9.88 -0.48 1.72
CA SER A 94 -10.85 -0.55 2.83
C SER A 94 -10.65 0.63 3.81
N ALA A 95 -9.40 0.90 4.19
CA ALA A 95 -9.05 2.01 5.06
C ALA A 95 -9.46 3.35 4.46
N ILE A 96 -9.01 3.68 3.24
CA ILE A 96 -9.35 4.96 2.58
C ILE A 96 -10.87 5.11 2.43
N SER A 97 -11.58 4.05 2.03
CA SER A 97 -13.04 4.06 1.86
C SER A 97 -13.80 4.40 3.14
N SER A 98 -13.22 4.15 4.32
CA SER A 98 -13.85 4.48 5.60
C SER A 98 -13.76 5.96 5.99
N PHE A 99 -12.88 6.73 5.33
CA PHE A 99 -12.68 8.15 5.59
C PHE A 99 -13.33 9.07 4.57
N VAL A 100 -13.41 8.63 3.30
CA VAL A 100 -13.98 9.43 2.22
C VAL A 100 -15.51 9.28 2.16
N PRO A 101 -16.23 10.25 1.56
CA PRO A 101 -17.69 10.14 1.40
C PRO A 101 -18.10 8.86 0.68
N HIS A 102 -19.24 8.28 1.05
CA HIS A 102 -19.77 7.07 0.41
C HIS A 102 -20.08 7.24 -1.08
N THR A 103 -20.19 8.48 -1.57
CA THR A 103 -20.35 8.81 -2.98
C THR A 103 -19.05 8.73 -3.78
N THR A 104 -17.89 8.73 -3.10
CA THR A 104 -16.57 8.60 -3.73
C THR A 104 -16.26 7.14 -4.00
N ILE A 105 -15.98 6.81 -5.25
CA ILE A 105 -15.71 5.44 -5.68
C ILE A 105 -14.23 5.11 -5.42
N THR A 106 -13.97 4.20 -4.47
CA THR A 106 -12.62 3.70 -4.17
C THR A 106 -12.38 2.35 -4.85
N GLN A 107 -11.39 2.30 -5.74
CA GLN A 107 -11.08 1.12 -6.56
C GLN A 107 -9.58 0.79 -6.56
N VAL A 108 -9.27 -0.47 -6.84
CA VAL A 108 -7.89 -0.94 -7.02
C VAL A 108 -7.54 -0.89 -8.50
N LYS A 109 -6.57 -0.09 -8.89
CA LYS A 109 -5.95 -0.19 -10.22
C LYS A 109 -4.86 -1.25 -10.16
N TRP A 110 -5.06 -2.33 -10.90
CA TRP A 110 -4.13 -3.45 -10.92
C TRP A 110 -2.69 -3.01 -11.29
N PRO A 111 -1.66 -3.54 -10.61
CA PRO A 111 -1.76 -4.49 -9.50
C PRO A 111 -1.87 -3.85 -8.10
N ASN A 112 -1.47 -2.59 -7.95
CA ASN A 112 -0.95 -2.06 -6.68
C ASN A 112 -1.30 -0.59 -6.39
N ASP A 113 -2.13 0.05 -7.22
CA ASP A 113 -2.52 1.45 -7.05
C ASP A 113 -3.97 1.52 -6.51
N ILE A 114 -4.27 2.49 -5.64
CA ILE A 114 -5.65 2.79 -5.23
C ILE A 114 -6.10 4.09 -5.89
N LEU A 115 -7.33 4.08 -6.39
CA LEU A 115 -7.96 5.21 -7.05
C LEU A 115 -9.16 5.71 -6.24
N LEU A 116 -9.37 7.02 -6.24
CA LEU A 116 -10.62 7.70 -5.89
C LEU A 116 -11.18 8.35 -7.14
N ASP A 117 -12.39 7.95 -7.55
CA ASP A 117 -13.06 8.42 -8.78
C ASP A 117 -12.14 8.35 -10.01
N GLY A 118 -11.40 7.25 -10.14
CA GLY A 118 -10.48 7.01 -11.25
C GLY A 118 -9.13 7.74 -11.18
N LYS A 119 -8.89 8.57 -10.16
CA LYS A 119 -7.61 9.28 -9.93
C LYS A 119 -6.79 8.61 -8.82
N LYS A 120 -5.48 8.52 -9.00
CA LYS A 120 -4.57 7.81 -8.09
C LYS A 120 -4.37 8.57 -6.78
N VAL A 121 -4.70 7.89 -5.67
CA VAL A 121 -4.51 8.40 -4.30
C VAL A 121 -3.38 7.66 -3.58
N CYS A 122 -3.11 6.40 -3.94
CA CYS A 122 -2.11 5.59 -3.26
C CYS A 122 -1.34 4.70 -4.26
N GLY A 123 -0.07 4.45 -3.95
CA GLY A 123 0.74 3.40 -4.55
C GLY A 123 1.31 2.47 -3.48
N ILE A 124 1.33 1.17 -3.79
CA ILE A 124 1.87 0.13 -2.93
C ILE A 124 3.12 -0.49 -3.59
N LEU A 125 4.19 -0.66 -2.83
CA LEU A 125 5.44 -1.28 -3.28
C LEU A 125 5.81 -2.45 -2.37
N ILE A 126 5.84 -3.66 -2.91
CA ILE A 126 6.20 -4.86 -2.14
C ILE A 126 7.58 -5.37 -2.58
N GLN A 127 8.47 -5.54 -1.61
CA GLN A 127 9.80 -6.14 -1.81
C GLN A 127 9.89 -7.42 -0.98
N ASN A 128 10.00 -8.56 -1.66
CA ASN A 128 10.07 -9.88 -1.04
C ASN A 128 11.51 -10.39 -0.96
N THR A 129 11.85 -10.99 0.16
CA THR A 129 13.05 -11.83 0.31
C THR A 129 12.61 -13.29 0.29
N LEU A 130 13.23 -14.12 -0.56
CA LEU A 130 12.88 -15.53 -0.71
C LEU A 130 13.85 -16.43 0.06
N SER A 131 13.35 -17.56 0.54
CA SER A 131 14.16 -18.67 1.06
C SER A 131 13.63 -19.96 0.46
N GLY A 132 14.40 -20.58 -0.45
CA GLY A 132 13.94 -21.71 -1.24
C GLY A 132 12.69 -21.37 -2.04
N ASN A 133 11.61 -22.12 -1.83
CA ASN A 133 10.31 -21.93 -2.50
C ASN A 133 9.33 -21.07 -1.69
N GLN A 134 9.74 -20.48 -0.57
CA GLN A 134 8.90 -19.70 0.34
C GLN A 134 9.36 -18.23 0.39
N ILE A 135 8.46 -17.37 0.88
CA ILE A 135 8.78 -15.97 1.16
C ILE A 135 9.28 -15.89 2.61
N LEU A 136 10.53 -15.48 2.81
CA LEU A 136 11.14 -15.32 4.12
C LEU A 136 10.60 -14.07 4.83
N SER A 137 10.57 -12.96 4.11
CA SER A 137 10.07 -11.65 4.57
C SER A 137 9.52 -10.85 3.41
N SER A 138 8.65 -9.89 3.72
CA SER A 138 8.07 -8.96 2.77
C SER A 138 8.03 -7.57 3.39
N VAL A 139 8.62 -6.59 2.72
CA VAL A 139 8.51 -5.18 3.08
C VAL A 139 7.43 -4.55 2.20
N VAL A 140 6.33 -4.14 2.83
CA VAL A 140 5.17 -3.54 2.18
C VAL A 140 5.20 -2.03 2.38
N GLY A 141 5.64 -1.32 1.35
CA GLY A 141 5.60 0.14 1.24
C GLY A 141 4.24 0.64 0.83
N ILE A 142 3.73 1.63 1.55
CA ILE A 142 2.44 2.26 1.30
C ILE A 142 2.64 3.77 1.28
N GLY A 143 2.42 4.37 0.11
CA GLY A 143 2.35 5.81 -0.08
C GLY A 143 0.90 6.24 -0.28
N VAL A 144 0.36 7.14 0.55
CA VAL A 144 -1.00 7.67 0.42
C VAL A 144 -0.99 9.19 0.40
N ASN A 145 -1.62 9.77 -0.62
CA ASN A 145 -1.87 11.20 -0.69
C ASN A 145 -3.04 11.56 0.22
N VAL A 146 -2.78 12.18 1.38
CA VAL A 146 -3.82 12.45 2.39
C VAL A 146 -4.31 13.89 2.27
N ASN A 147 -3.50 14.85 2.72
CA ASN A 147 -3.85 16.27 2.81
C ASN A 147 -3.25 17.13 1.68
N GLN A 148 -2.45 16.55 0.79
CA GLN A 148 -1.83 17.29 -0.31
C GLN A 148 -2.85 17.77 -1.33
N ILE A 149 -2.86 19.08 -1.61
CA ILE A 149 -3.78 19.72 -2.56
C ILE A 149 -3.11 20.18 -3.86
N GLN A 150 -1.78 20.26 -3.88
CA GLN A 150 -0.98 20.64 -5.04
C GLN A 150 -0.13 19.46 -5.49
N PHE A 151 -0.17 19.14 -6.78
CA PHE A 151 0.63 18.09 -7.39
C PHE A 151 1.40 18.67 -8.57
N ASP A 152 2.55 18.06 -8.88
CA ASP A 152 3.29 18.43 -10.09
C ASP A 152 2.40 18.28 -11.33
N SER A 153 2.47 19.25 -12.24
CA SER A 153 1.65 19.28 -13.46
C SER A 153 1.81 18.05 -14.36
N SER A 154 2.93 17.34 -14.27
CA SER A 154 3.18 16.08 -14.96
C SER A 154 2.36 14.90 -14.40
N LEU A 155 1.90 14.97 -13.15
CA LEU A 155 1.09 13.96 -12.47
C LEU A 155 -0.41 14.17 -12.72
N THR A 156 -0.80 14.14 -14.00
CA THR A 156 -2.16 14.45 -14.48
C THR A 156 -3.31 13.64 -13.86
N ASN A 157 -3.01 12.48 -13.24
CA ASN A 157 -4.00 11.58 -12.65
C ASN A 157 -3.85 11.42 -11.13
N ALA A 158 -3.09 12.28 -10.44
CA ALA A 158 -2.97 12.24 -8.99
C ALA A 158 -4.17 12.94 -8.30
N THR A 159 -4.54 12.46 -7.12
CA THR A 159 -5.48 13.10 -6.20
C THR A 159 -5.07 12.81 -4.75
N SER A 160 -5.82 13.36 -3.80
CA SER A 160 -5.67 13.09 -2.37
C SER A 160 -7.03 12.84 -1.72
N MET A 161 -7.02 12.29 -0.50
CA MET A 161 -8.22 12.16 0.30
C MET A 161 -8.88 13.53 0.53
N SER A 162 -8.08 14.57 0.81
CA SER A 162 -8.58 15.93 1.00
C SER A 162 -9.19 16.56 -0.24
N ILE A 163 -8.61 16.37 -1.42
CA ILE A 163 -9.21 16.88 -2.67
C ILE A 163 -10.60 16.28 -2.88
N GLN A 164 -10.74 14.96 -2.66
CA GLN A 164 -11.99 14.25 -2.93
C GLN A 164 -13.05 14.48 -1.86
N SER A 165 -12.64 14.76 -0.62
CA SER A 165 -13.55 14.91 0.52
C SER A 165 -13.78 16.37 0.93
N GLN A 166 -13.01 17.31 0.38
CA GLN A 166 -13.01 18.74 0.74
C GLN A 166 -12.79 19.02 2.23
N GLN A 167 -12.04 18.15 2.91
CA GLN A 167 -11.68 18.27 4.33
C GLN A 167 -10.28 17.73 4.58
N THR A 168 -9.67 18.07 5.72
CA THR A 168 -8.39 17.51 6.17
C THR A 168 -8.60 16.28 7.04
N PHE A 169 -7.58 15.43 7.09
CA PHE A 169 -7.58 14.19 7.88
C PHE A 169 -6.41 14.16 8.84
N ASP A 170 -6.63 13.54 10.00
CA ASP A 170 -5.57 13.11 10.90
C ASP A 170 -4.80 11.95 10.24
N ILE A 171 -3.54 12.21 9.89
CA ILE A 171 -2.67 11.23 9.22
C ILE A 171 -2.45 10.01 10.11
N GLU A 172 -2.30 10.20 11.43
CA GLU A 172 -2.10 9.08 12.35
C GLU A 172 -3.35 8.19 12.35
N ALA A 173 -4.54 8.78 12.41
CA ALA A 173 -5.80 8.02 12.34
C ALA A 173 -5.88 7.19 11.05
N VAL A 174 -5.47 7.73 9.90
CA VAL A 174 -5.44 6.98 8.64
C VAL A 174 -4.43 5.84 8.69
N VAL A 175 -3.23 6.06 9.23
CA VAL A 175 -2.22 5.01 9.44
C VAL A 175 -2.76 3.89 10.33
N ASN A 176 -3.44 4.25 11.44
CA ASN A 176 -4.02 3.32 12.39
C ASN A 176 -5.00 2.35 11.71
N VAL A 177 -5.92 2.89 10.90
CA VAL A 177 -6.90 2.09 10.18
C VAL A 177 -6.25 1.24 9.09
N ILE A 178 -5.22 1.76 8.38
CA ILE A 178 -4.49 0.92 7.41
C ILE A 178 -3.82 -0.27 8.12
N CYS A 179 -3.19 -0.06 9.27
CA CYS A 179 -2.58 -1.15 10.05
C CYS A 179 -3.61 -2.21 10.46
N GLN A 180 -4.78 -1.79 10.95
CA GLN A 180 -5.88 -2.71 11.31
C GLN A 180 -6.39 -3.51 10.11
N GLN A 181 -6.64 -2.84 8.98
CA GLN A 181 -7.13 -3.49 7.77
C GLN A 181 -6.06 -4.43 7.18
N LEU A 182 -4.79 -4.04 7.21
CA LEU A 182 -3.70 -4.89 6.72
C LEU A 182 -3.58 -6.16 7.56
N GLU A 183 -3.65 -6.04 8.89
CA GLU A 183 -3.61 -7.20 9.77
C GLU A 183 -4.81 -8.11 9.52
N HIS A 184 -6.01 -7.54 9.37
CA HIS A 184 -7.23 -8.29 9.06
C HIS A 184 -7.08 -9.14 7.79
N TYR A 185 -6.72 -8.53 6.65
CA TYR A 185 -6.59 -9.27 5.38
C TYR A 185 -5.39 -10.23 5.38
N TYR A 186 -4.30 -9.87 6.04
CA TYR A 186 -3.14 -10.74 6.14
C TYR A 186 -3.41 -11.98 7.02
N LEU A 187 -4.16 -11.84 8.11
CA LEU A 187 -4.63 -12.96 8.91
C LEU A 187 -5.57 -13.87 8.12
N GLN A 188 -6.48 -13.33 7.32
CA GLN A 188 -7.31 -14.14 6.41
C GLN A 188 -6.45 -14.96 5.42
N LEU A 189 -5.40 -14.35 4.88
CA LEU A 189 -4.46 -15.05 3.99
C LEU A 189 -3.74 -16.18 4.73
N LYS A 190 -3.30 -15.94 5.97
CA LYS A 190 -2.68 -16.93 6.85
C LYS A 190 -3.63 -18.09 7.20
N MET A 191 -4.93 -17.81 7.30
CA MET A 191 -5.99 -18.82 7.50
C MET A 191 -6.38 -19.59 6.22
N GLY A 192 -5.72 -19.33 5.08
CA GLY A 192 -5.99 -20.04 3.83
C GLY A 192 -7.21 -19.54 3.04
N LYS A 193 -7.75 -18.36 3.35
CA LYS A 193 -8.93 -17.77 2.68
C LYS A 193 -8.64 -17.20 1.28
N GLN A 194 -7.75 -17.84 0.53
CA GLN A 194 -7.25 -17.35 -0.75
C GLN A 194 -8.35 -17.11 -1.78
N HIS A 195 -9.36 -17.98 -1.82
CA HIS A 195 -10.50 -17.85 -2.74
C HIS A 195 -11.33 -16.58 -2.45
N GLU A 196 -11.69 -16.34 -1.18
CA GLU A 196 -12.44 -15.16 -0.73
C GLU A 196 -11.67 -13.87 -1.03
N LEU A 197 -10.36 -13.86 -0.73
CA LEU A 197 -9.48 -12.72 -0.99
C LEU A 197 -9.38 -12.40 -2.48
N LYS A 198 -9.22 -13.42 -3.32
CA LYS A 198 -9.14 -13.28 -4.77
C LYS A 198 -10.44 -12.72 -5.34
N SER A 199 -11.58 -13.25 -4.90
CA SER A 199 -12.90 -12.76 -5.31
C SER A 199 -13.11 -11.30 -4.92
N THR A 200 -12.81 -10.94 -3.68
CA THR A 200 -12.95 -9.57 -3.16
C THR A 200 -12.02 -8.59 -3.88
N TYR A 201 -10.79 -9.02 -4.19
CA TYR A 201 -9.83 -8.24 -4.95
C TYR A 201 -10.33 -7.96 -6.36
N PHE A 202 -10.78 -8.97 -7.10
CA PHE A 202 -11.31 -8.79 -8.44
C PHE A 202 -12.56 -7.90 -8.48
N ALA A 203 -13.49 -8.07 -7.54
CA ALA A 203 -14.65 -7.20 -7.41
C ALA A 203 -14.28 -5.73 -7.09
N SER A 204 -13.06 -5.48 -6.58
CA SER A 204 -12.58 -4.13 -6.29
C SER A 204 -11.77 -3.50 -7.42
N LEU A 205 -11.54 -4.21 -8.53
CA LEU A 205 -10.68 -3.74 -9.61
C LEU A 205 -11.33 -2.60 -10.41
N TYR A 206 -10.55 -1.55 -10.65
CA TYR A 206 -10.86 -0.51 -11.61
C TYR A 206 -10.87 -1.12 -13.01
N ARG A 207 -11.94 -0.88 -13.78
CA ARG A 207 -12.09 -1.34 -15.17
C ARG A 207 -12.09 -2.86 -15.35
N PHE A 208 -12.44 -3.61 -14.32
CA PHE A 208 -12.68 -5.05 -14.45
C PHE A 208 -13.73 -5.32 -15.54
N GLU A 209 -13.48 -6.31 -16.41
CA GLU A 209 -14.32 -6.67 -17.57
C GLU A 209 -14.53 -5.54 -18.61
N THR A 210 -13.65 -4.53 -18.65
CA THR A 210 -13.69 -3.47 -19.66
C THR A 210 -12.41 -3.40 -20.50
N TRP A 211 -12.54 -3.10 -21.79
CA TRP A 211 -11.40 -2.94 -22.69
C TRP A 211 -10.58 -1.70 -22.33
N ALA A 212 -9.27 -1.88 -22.15
CA ALA A 212 -8.34 -0.78 -21.90
C ALA A 212 -7.00 -1.01 -22.61
N TRP A 213 -6.34 0.08 -22.99
CA TRP A 213 -5.01 0.02 -23.58
C TRP A 213 -3.95 -0.25 -22.52
N TYR A 214 -3.13 -1.27 -22.74
CA TYR A 214 -1.95 -1.56 -21.92
C TYR A 214 -0.69 -1.02 -22.60
N LYS A 215 0.17 -0.31 -21.84
CA LYS A 215 1.45 0.21 -22.36
C LYS A 215 2.61 -0.73 -21.98
N LYS A 216 2.67 -1.90 -22.64
CA LYS A 216 3.95 -2.52 -23.02
C LYS A 216 4.20 -2.11 -24.46
N THR A 217 5.44 -1.85 -24.85
CA THR A 217 5.88 -1.78 -26.25
C THR A 217 4.89 -2.44 -27.23
N ARG A 218 4.03 -1.60 -27.84
CA ARG A 218 3.01 -1.88 -28.87
C ARG A 218 2.54 -3.34 -28.99
N ARG A 219 1.89 -3.91 -27.96
CA ARG A 219 1.05 -5.11 -28.13
C ARG A 219 -0.24 -5.00 -27.31
N GLN A 220 -1.37 -5.24 -27.98
CA GLN A 220 -2.65 -5.51 -27.32
C GLN A 220 -2.52 -6.84 -26.57
N VAL A 221 -2.93 -6.83 -25.30
CA VAL A 221 -3.07 -8.05 -24.49
C VAL A 221 -4.32 -7.88 -23.64
N ASN A 222 -5.06 -8.97 -23.52
CA ASN A 222 -6.22 -9.06 -22.66
C ASN A 222 -5.76 -8.91 -21.20
N HIS A 223 -6.42 -8.04 -20.42
CA HIS A 223 -6.37 -8.14 -18.97
C HIS A 223 -7.54 -9.00 -18.51
N PHE A 224 -7.30 -9.78 -17.45
CA PHE A 224 -8.14 -10.85 -16.90
C PHE A 224 -9.64 -10.69 -17.11
#